data_AF-A0A8T7CXH9-F1
#
_entry.id   AF-A0A8T7CXH9-F1
#
_cell.length_a   1.000
_cell.length_b   1.000
_cell.length_c   1.000
_cell.angle_alpha   90.00
_cell.angle_beta   90.00
_cell.angle_gamma   90.00
#
_symmetry.space_group_name_H-M   'P 1'
#
loop_
_entity.id
_entity.type
_entity.pdbx_description
1 polymer ?
#
loop_
_entity_poly.entity_id
_entity_poly.type
_entity_poly.pdbx_seq_one_letter_code
_entity_poly.pdbx_strand_id
1 'polypeptide(L)' 'MRISTLDPISMNDVNDIDSAPYVIEGEGPNALKIYFENEENKAVYMDIPLHTSNATLSSAYALCADSDITGTIN' A
#
# COMPACT_ATOMS: atom_id res chain seq x y z
N MET A 1 0.74 14.77 3.01
CA MET A 1 0.42 13.60 3.84
C MET A 1 -1.04 13.25 3.59
N ARG A 2 -1.34 11.98 3.29
CA ARG A 2 -2.71 11.48 3.17
C ARG A 2 -3.08 10.70 4.42
N ILE A 3 -4.35 10.73 4.78
CA ILE A 3 -4.91 9.99 5.93
C ILE A 3 -5.87 8.94 5.38
N SER A 4 -5.71 7.70 5.82
CA SER A 4 -6.62 6.60 5.60
C SER A 4 -7.19 6.15 6.93
N THR A 5 -8.49 6.30 7.11
CA THR A 5 -9.24 5.79 8.27
C THR A 5 -9.82 4.40 8.03
N LEU A 6 -9.73 3.90 6.80
CA LEU A 6 -10.15 2.55 6.45
C LEU A 6 -9.05 1.57 6.86
N ASP A 7 -9.38 0.65 7.76
CA ASP A 7 -8.49 -0.43 8.17
C ASP A 7 -8.35 -1.45 7.03
N PRO A 8 -7.14 -1.67 6.48
CA PRO A 8 -6.94 -2.60 5.37
C PRO A 8 -7.10 -4.08 5.77
N ILE A 9 -7.10 -4.41 7.06
CA ILE A 9 -7.22 -5.78 7.58
C ILE A 9 -8.69 -6.13 7.82
N SER A 10 -9.42 -5.29 8.56
CA SER A 10 -10.84 -5.54 8.85
C SER A 10 -11.80 -4.99 7.77
N MET A 11 -11.31 -4.15 6.85
CA MET A 11 -12.12 -3.37 5.90
C MET A 11 -13.20 -2.49 6.57
N ASN A 12 -13.03 -2.17 7.86
CA ASN A 12 -13.92 -1.29 8.58
C ASN A 12 -13.35 0.12 8.67
N ASP A 13 -14.24 1.11 8.64
CA ASP A 13 -13.87 2.49 8.92
C ASP A 13 -13.64 2.70 10.42
N VAL A 14 -12.47 3.22 10.76
CA VAL A 14 -12.08 3.60 12.11
C VAL A 14 -12.71 4.94 12.44
N ASN A 15 -13.77 4.91 13.24
CA ASN A 15 -14.46 6.11 13.70
C ASN A 15 -13.76 6.78 14.90
N ASP A 16 -13.04 6.01 15.71
CA ASP A 16 -12.36 6.49 16.93
C ASP A 16 -10.89 6.78 16.64
N ILE A 17 -10.62 7.90 15.97
CA ILE A 17 -9.28 8.26 15.48
C ILE A 17 -8.36 8.72 16.62
N ASP A 18 -8.91 9.25 17.71
CA ASP A 18 -8.17 9.77 18.86
C ASP A 18 -7.53 8.64 19.70
N SER A 19 -8.22 7.51 19.87
CA SER A 19 -7.69 6.36 20.60
C SER A 19 -7.13 5.26 19.70
N ALA A 20 -7.31 5.35 18.38
CA ALA A 20 -6.91 4.29 17.46
C ALA A 20 -5.39 4.20 17.25
N PRO A 21 -4.85 2.96 17.18
CA PRO A 21 -3.48 2.76 16.73
C PRO A 21 -3.32 3.18 15.26
N TYR A 22 -2.16 3.74 14.94
CA TYR A 22 -1.83 4.16 13.57
C TYR A 22 -0.42 3.79 13.16
N VAL A 23 -0.19 3.83 11.85
CA VAL A 23 1.09 3.65 11.15
C VAL A 23 1.27 4.80 10.17
N ILE A 24 2.51 5.24 9.99
CA ILE A 24 2.88 6.20 8.95
C ILE A 24 3.81 5.47 7.98
N GLU A 25 3.39 5.33 6.73
CA GLU A 25 4.19 4.80 5.64
C GLU A 25 4.73 5.91 4.74
N GLY A 26 6.02 5.82 4.41
CA GLY A 26 6.71 6.77 3.55
C GLY A 26 7.12 8.07 4.25
N GLU A 27 7.73 8.97 3.47
CA GLU A 27 8.29 10.23 3.97
C GLU A 27 7.84 11.42 3.12
N GLY A 28 7.75 12.60 3.73
CA GLY A 28 7.44 13.86 3.05
C GLY A 28 5.96 14.02 2.63
N PRO A 29 5.67 14.77 1.56
CA PRO A 29 4.30 15.13 1.18
C PRO A 29 3.44 13.92 0.76
N ASN A 30 4.06 12.81 0.38
CA ASN A 30 3.39 11.57 0.00
C ASN A 30 3.27 10.56 1.15
N ALA A 31 3.67 10.92 2.38
CA ALA A 31 3.47 10.06 3.54
C ALA A 31 1.98 9.69 3.73
N LEU A 32 1.71 8.44 4.04
CA LEU A 32 0.39 7.86 4.24
C LEU A 32 0.23 7.48 5.72
N LYS A 33 -0.73 8.09 6.40
CA LYS A 33 -1.09 7.73 7.78
C LYS A 33 -2.31 6.82 7.74
N ILE A 34 -2.17 5.59 8.23
CA ILE A 34 -3.21 4.55 8.25
C ILE A 34 -3.64 4.33 9.70
N TYR A 35 -4.93 4.45 9.99
CA TYR A 35 -5.51 4.11 11.28
C TYR A 35 -6.06 2.69 11.26
N PHE A 36 -5.92 1.98 12.38
CA PHE A 36 -6.39 0.61 12.56
C PHE A 36 -7.45 0.56 13.66
N GLU A 37 -8.38 -0.37 13.53
CA GLU A 37 -9.45 -0.58 14.50
C GLU A 37 -8.89 -1.04 15.86
N ASN A 38 -7.82 -1.83 15.82
CA ASN A 38 -7.18 -2.39 17.00
C ASN A 38 -5.68 -2.66 16.74
N GLU A 39 -4.94 -2.96 17.82
CA GLU A 39 -3.49 -3.16 17.75
C GLU A 39 -3.11 -4.47 17.05
N GLU A 40 -4.01 -5.46 17.06
CA GLU A 40 -3.85 -6.73 16.36
C GLU A 40 -3.82 -6.52 14.84
N ASN A 41 -4.74 -5.74 14.27
CA ASN A 41 -4.76 -5.41 12.85
C ASN A 41 -3.49 -4.66 12.43
N LYS A 42 -3.01 -3.75 13.27
CA LYS A 42 -1.72 -3.07 13.04
C LYS A 42 -0.56 -4.06 13.01
N ALA A 43 -0.52 -5.01 13.94
CA ALA A 43 0.53 -6.03 13.99
C ALA A 43 0.49 -6.94 12.75
N VAL A 44 -0.70 -7.38 12.34
CA VAL A 44 -0.88 -8.15 11.09
C VAL A 44 -0.40 -7.34 9.90
N TYR A 45 -0.78 -6.07 9.78
CA TYR A 45 -0.36 -5.21 8.69
C TYR A 45 1.17 -5.04 8.63
N MET A 46 1.83 -4.89 9.78
CA MET A 46 3.30 -4.81 9.88
C MET A 46 4.00 -6.14 9.56
N ASP A 47 3.34 -7.27 9.80
CA ASP A 47 3.86 -8.61 9.48
C ASP A 47 3.69 -8.98 8.00
N ILE A 48 2.80 -8.29 7.27
CA ILE A 48 2.68 -8.48 5.83
C ILE A 48 4.04 -8.15 5.21
N PRO A 49 4.69 -9.12 4.53
CA PRO A 49 5.99 -8.89 3.93
C PRO A 49 5.85 -7.79 2.88
N LEU A 50 6.51 -6.66 3.13
CA LEU A 50 6.62 -5.61 2.14
C LEU A 50 7.42 -6.18 0.97
N HIS A 51 6.73 -6.49 -0.12
CA HIS A 51 7.35 -6.88 -1.36
C HIS A 51 8.07 -5.65 -1.94
N THR A 52 9.27 -5.37 -1.42
CA THR A 52 10.18 -4.40 -2.02
C THR A 52 10.38 -4.80 -3.47
N SER A 53 10.34 -3.82 -4.37
CA SER A 53 10.51 -3.94 -5.82
C SER A 53 11.31 -5.19 -6.21
N ASN A 54 10.59 -6.26 -6.52
CA ASN A 54 11.20 -7.47 -7.04
C ASN A 54 11.82 -7.08 -8.40
N ALA A 55 13.16 -7.08 -8.47
CA ALA A 55 13.91 -6.72 -9.68
C ALA A 55 13.45 -7.52 -10.92
N THR A 56 12.98 -8.76 -10.72
CA THR A 56 12.43 -9.65 -11.74
C THR A 56 11.10 -9.16 -12.33
N LEU A 57 10.25 -8.51 -11.53
CA LEU A 57 9.00 -7.91 -12.03
C LEU A 57 9.30 -6.70 -12.91
N SER A 58 10.29 -5.87 -12.53
CA SER A 58 10.72 -4.72 -13.33
C SER A 58 11.23 -5.15 -14.72
N SER A 59 11.99 -6.23 -14.81
CA SER A 59 12.44 -6.77 -16.09
C SER A 59 11.28 -7.32 -16.93
N ALA A 60 10.28 -7.96 -16.32
CA ALA A 60 9.12 -8.46 -17.05
C ALA A 60 8.26 -7.31 -17.62
N TYR A 61 8.06 -6.23 -16.87
CA TYR A 61 7.38 -5.03 -17.38
C TYR A 61 8.16 -4.36 -18.51
N ALA A 62 9.48 -4.28 -18.42
CA ALA A 62 10.33 -3.74 -19.49
C ALA A 62 10.27 -4.60 -20.76
N LEU A 63 10.25 -5.94 -20.63
CA LEU A 63 10.13 -6.85 -21.77
C LEU A 63 8.75 -6.80 -22.44
N CYS A 64 7.67 -6.59 -21.68
CA CYS A 64 6.32 -6.39 -22.23
C CYS A 64 6.13 -5.00 -22.85
N ALA A 65 6.84 -3.98 -22.37
CA ALA A 65 6.82 -2.65 -23.00
C ALA A 65 7.45 -2.65 -24.39
N ASP A 66 8.41 -3.55 -24.64
CA ASP A 66 9.06 -3.73 -25.95
C ASP A 66 8.34 -4.78 -26.83
N SER A 67 7.21 -5.33 -26.38
CA SER A 67 6.41 -6.28 -27.18
C SER A 67 5.56 -5.54 -28.23
N ASP A 68 5.63 -6.01 -29.47
CA ASP A 68 4.94 -5.48 -30.67
C ASP A 68 3.41 -5.36 -30.53
N ILE A 69 2.79 -5.97 -29.50
CA ILE A 69 1.36 -5.82 -29.18
C ILE A 69 0.98 -4.37 -28.83
N THR A 70 1.90 -3.58 -28.27
CA THR A 70 1.58 -2.20 -27.82
C THR A 70 1.64 -1.17 -28.95
N GLY A 71 2.18 -1.53 -30.12
CA GLY A 71 2.42 -0.63 -31.26
C GLY A 71 1.41 -0.73 -32.40
N THR A 72 0.41 -1.60 -32.35
CA THR A 72 -0.52 -1.84 -33.47
C THR A 72 -1.95 -1.34 -33.23
N ILE A 73 -2.15 -0.35 -32.36
CA ILE A 73 -3.43 0.39 -32.35
C ILE A 73 -3.33 1.41 -33.49
N ASN A 74 -3.78 1.00 -34.68
CA ASN A 74 -3.99 1.87 -35.84
C ASN A 74 -5.48 2.22 -35.97
#